data_AF-A0A961IVV0-F1
#
_entry.id   AF-A0A961IVV0-F1
#
_cell.length_a   1.000
_cell.length_b   1.000
_cell.length_c   1.000
_cell.angle_alpha   90.00
_cell.angle_beta   90.00
_cell.angle_gamma   90.00
#
_symmetry.space_group_name_H-M   'P 1'
#
loop_
_entity.id
_entity.type
_entity.pdbx_description
1 polymer ?
#
loop_
_entity_poly.entity_id
_entity_poly.type
_entity_poly.pdbx_seq_one_letter_code
_entity_poly.pdbx_strand_id
1 'polypeptide(L)' 'MTRSARFQIIAAAFVGLAMSAPGLTGAGTALAGPDLHAEVDVLPGWRQADGTHMAALRITLDEGWKTYWRAPGEAGIP' A
#
# COMPACT_ATOMS: atom_id res chain seq x y z
N MET A 1 17.43 44.82 -24.84
CA MET A 1 16.62 43.61 -25.16
C MET A 1 17.19 43.08 -26.47
N THR A 2 18.07 42.09 -26.50
CA THR A 2 17.77 40.66 -26.32
C THR A 2 19.08 39.93 -25.99
N ARG A 3 19.11 39.20 -24.86
CA ARG A 3 20.30 38.45 -24.41
C ARG A 3 20.45 37.14 -25.18
N SER A 4 21.67 36.87 -25.61
CA SER A 4 22.15 35.57 -26.07
C SER A 4 22.31 34.59 -24.91
N ALA A 5 22.23 33.29 -25.22
CA ALA A 5 23.23 32.27 -24.91
C ALA A 5 22.56 30.89 -24.83
N ARG A 6 22.90 30.02 -25.78
CA ARG A 6 22.66 28.59 -25.74
C ARG A 6 23.53 28.01 -24.62
N PHE A 7 22.92 27.33 -23.65
CA PHE A 7 23.62 26.60 -22.60
C PHE A 7 23.28 25.11 -22.70
N GLN A 8 24.18 24.36 -23.32
CA GLN A 8 24.34 22.93 -23.06
C GLN A 8 25.75 22.75 -22.52
N ILE A 9 25.88 22.38 -21.24
CA ILE A 9 27.02 21.61 -20.74
C ILE A 9 26.47 20.57 -19.74
N ILE A 10 26.92 19.35 -19.98
CA ILE A 10 26.65 18.09 -19.31
C ILE A 10 27.45 18.01 -17.99
N ALA A 11 27.00 17.13 -17.09
CA ALA A 11 27.73 16.51 -15.97
C ALA A 11 27.80 17.29 -14.64
N ALA A 12 27.14 16.72 -13.64
CA ALA A 12 27.88 16.11 -12.54
C ALA A 12 27.03 14.99 -11.93
N ALA A 13 27.52 13.76 -12.08
CA ALA A 13 27.06 12.62 -11.33
C ALA A 13 27.33 12.85 -9.84
N PHE A 14 26.31 12.71 -9.00
CA PHE A 14 26.51 12.27 -7.62
C PHE A 14 25.66 11.03 -7.41
N VAL A 15 26.36 9.90 -7.50
CA VAL A 15 25.94 8.61 -6.97
C VAL A 15 25.75 8.80 -5.46
N GLY A 16 24.52 9.10 -5.06
CA GLY A 16 24.07 8.95 -3.68
C GLY A 16 23.54 7.53 -3.53
N LEU A 17 24.34 6.67 -2.93
CA LEU A 17 23.97 5.33 -2.47
C LEU A 17 22.84 5.45 -1.44
N ALA A 18 21.60 5.61 -1.90
CA ALA A 18 20.42 5.54 -1.06
C ALA A 18 20.13 4.06 -0.83
N MET A 19 20.33 3.64 0.42
CA MET A 19 20.14 2.30 0.91
C MET A 19 18.94 1.61 0.27
N SER A 20 19.22 0.56 -0.50
CA SER A 20 18.28 -0.49 -0.82
C SER A 20 17.88 -1.15 0.50
N ALA A 21 16.89 -0.59 1.18
CA ALA A 21 16.02 -1.41 2.00
C ALA A 21 15.34 -2.36 0.99
N PRO A 22 15.55 -3.68 1.04
CA PRO A 22 14.58 -4.59 0.45
C PRO A 22 13.31 -4.37 1.28
N GLY A 23 12.50 -3.41 0.86
CA GLY A 23 11.13 -3.30 1.31
C GLY A 23 10.55 -4.67 1.07
N LEU A 24 10.02 -5.28 2.13
CA LEU A 24 9.35 -6.56 2.09
C LEU A 24 8.30 -6.53 0.96
N THR A 25 8.66 -6.98 -0.24
CA THR A 25 7.71 -7.45 -1.24
C THR A 25 7.25 -8.83 -0.78
N GLY A 26 6.59 -8.86 0.38
CA GLY A 26 5.72 -9.96 0.74
C GLY A 26 4.51 -9.89 -0.17
N ALA A 27 4.63 -10.42 -1.39
CA ALA A 27 3.45 -10.84 -2.13
C ALA A 27 2.85 -11.98 -1.28
N GLY A 28 1.87 -11.66 -0.45
CA GLY A 28 1.10 -12.67 0.27
C GLY A 28 0.57 -13.65 -0.77
N THR A 29 0.81 -14.94 -0.58
CA THR A 29 0.14 -15.96 -1.38
C THR A 29 -1.35 -15.83 -1.12
N ALA A 30 -2.12 -15.47 -2.15
CA ALA A 30 -3.57 -15.52 -2.09
C ALA A 30 -3.96 -16.96 -1.73
N LEU A 31 -4.63 -17.13 -0.59
CA LEU A 31 -5.31 -18.38 -0.32
C LEU A 31 -6.43 -18.47 -1.36
N ALA A 32 -6.30 -19.40 -2.30
CA ALA A 32 -7.33 -19.73 -3.26
C ALA A 32 -7.84 -21.12 -2.89
N GLY A 33 -9.04 -21.18 -2.33
CA GLY A 33 -9.74 -22.40 -1.95
C GLY A 33 -11.19 -22.29 -2.38
N PRO A 34 -11.85 -23.41 -2.72
CA PRO A 34 -13.21 -23.41 -3.25
C PRO A 34 -14.26 -22.79 -2.32
N ASP A 35 -13.96 -22.69 -1.01
CA ASP A 35 -14.87 -22.20 0.02
C ASP A 35 -14.55 -20.77 0.51
N LEU A 36 -13.68 -20.04 -0.19
CA LEU A 36 -13.35 -18.66 0.18
C LEU A 36 -14.31 -17.68 -0.50
N HIS A 37 -15.15 -17.05 0.32
CA HIS A 37 -16.16 -16.06 -0.11
C HIS A 37 -15.76 -14.61 0.20
N ALA A 38 -14.48 -14.40 0.51
CA ALA A 38 -13.92 -13.11 0.85
C ALA A 38 -12.56 -12.93 0.18
N GLU A 39 -12.39 -11.81 -0.52
CA GLU A 39 -11.11 -11.33 -1.01
C GLU A 39 -10.66 -10.13 -0.16
N VAL A 40 -9.39 -10.10 0.21
CA VAL A 40 -8.83 -9.05 1.07
C VAL A 40 -7.58 -8.47 0.44
N ASP A 41 -7.61 -7.17 0.16
CA ASP A 41 -6.46 -6.40 -0.30
C ASP A 41 -5.96 -5.45 0.78
N VAL A 42 -4.63 -5.40 0.94
CA VAL A 42 -3.98 -4.31 1.68
C VAL A 42 -3.74 -3.15 0.72
N LEU A 43 -4.32 -2.00 1.01
CA LEU A 43 -4.13 -0.80 0.20
C LEU A 43 -2.87 -0.03 0.64
N PRO A 44 -2.10 0.54 -0.29
CA PRO A 44 -0.95 1.37 0.06
C PRO A 44 -1.33 2.52 0.99
N GLY A 45 -0.54 2.65 2.04
CA GLY A 45 -0.69 3.67 3.07
C GLY A 45 0.26 4.86 2.91
N TRP A 46 0.21 5.77 3.88
CA TRP A 46 1.19 6.85 4.03
C TRP A 46 1.55 7.05 5.51
N ARG A 47 2.63 7.79 5.77
CA ARG A 47 2.97 8.24 7.13
C ARG A 47 2.58 9.69 7.31
N GLN A 48 1.94 10.00 8.44
CA GLN A 48 1.69 11.35 8.89
C GLN A 48 2.97 11.97 9.48
N ALA A 49 2.95 13.29 9.67
CA ALA A 49 4.10 14.06 10.16
C ALA A 49 4.52 13.68 11.59
N ASP A 50 3.58 13.19 12.39
CA ASP A 50 3.81 12.71 13.76
C ASP A 50 4.35 11.26 13.81
N GLY A 51 4.55 10.61 12.65
CA GLY A 51 5.02 9.24 12.53
C GLY A 51 3.91 8.18 12.48
N THR A 52 2.64 8.55 12.63
CA THR A 52 1.51 7.61 12.51
C THR A 52 1.42 7.04 11.09
N HIS A 53 1.25 5.71 10.95
CA HIS A 53 1.09 5.07 9.65
C HIS A 53 -0.39 4.79 9.38
N MET A 54 -0.92 5.41 8.32
CA MET A 54 -2.27 5.15 7.83
C MET A 54 -2.23 4.04 6.80
N ALA A 55 -3.07 3.02 6.98
CA ALA A 55 -3.27 1.92 6.03
C ALA A 55 -4.76 1.58 5.95
N ALA A 56 -5.16 0.88 4.89
CA ALA A 56 -6.53 0.43 4.72
C ALA A 56 -6.58 -1.01 4.20
N LEU A 57 -7.66 -1.72 4.57
CA LEU A 57 -8.02 -3.00 3.98
C LEU A 57 -9.25 -2.79 3.10
N ARG A 58 -9.23 -3.35 1.89
CA ARG A 58 -10.42 -3.53 1.08
C ARG A 58 -10.85 -4.99 1.21
N ILE A 59 -12.10 -5.19 1.60
CA ILE A 59 -12.70 -6.52 1.75
C ILE A 59 -13.86 -6.59 0.78
N THR A 60 -13.79 -7.53 -0.15
CA THR A 60 -14.88 -7.85 -1.10
C THR A 60 -15.49 -9.17 -0.67
N LEU A 61 -16.81 -9.20 -0.51
CA LEU A 61 -17.56 -10.39 -0.11
C LEU A 61 -18.46 -10.83 -1.25
N ASP A 62 -18.62 -12.14 -1.41
CA ASP A 62 -19.63 -12.70 -2.30
C ASP A 62 -21.04 -12.31 -1.84
N GLU A 63 -22.02 -12.45 -2.73
CA GLU A 63 -23.41 -12.13 -2.43
C GLU A 63 -23.94 -12.95 -1.23
N GLY A 64 -24.64 -12.28 -0.31
CA GLY A 64 -25.22 -12.90 0.89
C GLY A 64 -24.24 -13.06 2.06
N TRP A 65 -22.94 -12.88 1.84
CA TRP A 65 -21.93 -12.95 2.89
C TRP A 65 -21.82 -11.64 3.67
N LYS A 66 -21.52 -11.78 4.95
CA LYS A 66 -21.37 -10.66 5.89
C LYS A 66 -20.12 -10.88 6.72
N THR A 67 -19.50 -9.78 7.12
CA THR A 67 -18.48 -9.76 8.16
C THR A 67 -19.06 -9.08 9.41
N TYR A 68 -18.43 -9.30 10.55
CA TYR A 68 -18.87 -8.74 11.82
C TYR A 68 -17.97 -7.59 12.26
N TRP A 69 -18.53 -6.68 13.04
CA TRP A 69 -17.73 -5.65 13.71
C TRP A 69 -16.98 -6.25 14.91
N ARG A 70 -15.99 -5.52 15.43
CA ARG A 70 -15.23 -5.89 16.64
C ARG A 70 -16.11 -6.19 17.86
N ALA A 71 -17.32 -5.65 17.89
CA ALA A 71 -18.35 -5.98 18.87
C ALA A 71 -19.56 -6.52 18.09
N PRO A 72 -19.66 -7.84 17.87
CA PRO A 72 -20.73 -8.44 17.06
C PRO A 72 -22.10 -8.46 17.76
N GLY A 73 -22.18 -8.05 19.02
CA GLY A 73 -23.36 -8.24 19.88
C GLY A 73 -23.56 -9.73 20.21
N GLU A 74 -24.80 -10.11 20.52
CA GLU A 74 -25.17 -11.50 20.85
C GLU A 74 -25.01 -12.48 19.67
N ALA A 75 -24.73 -11.99 18.46
CA ALA A 75 -24.83 -12.78 17.23
C ALA A 75 -23.50 -13.19 16.58
N GLY A 76 -22.32 -13.02 17.22
CA GLY A 76 -21.07 -13.35 16.53
C GLY A 76 -19.85 -13.70 17.40
N ILE A 77 -18.88 -14.34 16.74
CA ILE A 77 -17.55 -14.69 17.25
C ILE A 77 -16.55 -13.63 16.73
N PRO A 78 -15.72 -13.00 17.59
CA PRO A 78 -14.69 -12.06 17.16
C PRO A 78 -13.48 -12.72 16.48
#